data_AF-A0A855N7G9-F1
#
_entry.id   AF-A0A855N7G9-F1
#
_cell.length_a   1.000
_cell.length_b   1.000
_cell.length_c   1.000
_cell.angle_alpha   90.00
_cell.angle_beta   90.00
_cell.angle_gamma   90.00
#
_symmetry.space_group_name_H-M   'P 1'
#
loop_
_entity.id
_entity.type
_entity.pdbx_description
1 polymer ?
#
loop_
_entity_poly.entity_id
_entity_poly.type
_entity_poly.pdbx_seq_one_letter_code
_entity_poly.pdbx_strand_id
1 'polypeptide(L)'
;MHWLDCEIVVVEIDGRFFALNGWDGECYSRCWECGEEKDGRFHKIIGVDTYKITPRFKDKFVLEKNPLIGTSDDLKEQMFKSLLPYMGQANTISGEILRAVQFIEQSLSKKANISGALKFLSLNLKERSCLDILGEIKNGDFSNFLALKQMVEDIVFKQYENNDLEMNSDDFEDMND
;
A
#
# COMPACT_ATOMS: atom_id res chain seq x y z
N MET A 1 -7.77 -15.16 15.29
CA MET A 1 -7.63 -13.68 15.33
C MET A 1 -7.55 -13.19 13.90
N HIS A 2 -7.89 -11.93 13.64
CA HIS A 2 -7.87 -11.38 12.29
C HIS A 2 -7.15 -10.04 12.23
N TRP A 3 -6.64 -9.69 11.06
CA TRP A 3 -6.06 -8.39 10.79
C TRP A 3 -7.17 -7.38 10.45
N LEU A 4 -7.23 -6.25 11.16
CA LEU A 4 -8.23 -5.20 10.98
C LEU A 4 -9.64 -5.78 10.81
N ASP A 5 -10.46 -5.15 9.95
CA ASP A 5 -11.79 -5.63 9.57
C ASP A 5 -11.78 -6.66 8.43
N CYS A 6 -10.63 -7.18 8.01
CA CYS A 6 -10.54 -8.13 6.91
C CYS A 6 -10.49 -9.60 7.36
N GLU A 7 -10.74 -10.53 6.43
CA GLU A 7 -10.70 -11.99 6.67
C GLU A 7 -9.28 -12.57 6.71
N ILE A 8 -8.25 -11.73 6.79
CA ILE A 8 -6.86 -12.18 6.88
C ILE A 8 -6.63 -12.78 8.26
N VAL A 9 -6.34 -14.08 8.29
CA VAL A 9 -6.10 -14.85 9.51
C VAL A 9 -4.79 -14.40 10.16
N VAL A 10 -4.83 -14.19 11.48
CA VAL A 10 -3.64 -13.94 12.30
C VAL A 10 -3.34 -15.15 13.17
N VAL A 11 -2.08 -15.56 13.17
CA VAL A 11 -1.55 -16.68 13.96
C VAL A 11 -0.48 -16.22 14.94
N GLU A 12 -0.38 -16.93 16.06
CA GLU A 12 0.70 -16.74 17.03
C GLU A 12 1.84 -17.73 16.75
N ILE A 13 3.07 -17.23 16.66
CA ILE A 13 4.29 -18.01 16.49
C ILE A 13 5.33 -17.47 17.48
N ASP A 14 5.74 -18.31 18.43
CA ASP A 14 6.74 -17.98 19.47
C ASP A 14 6.43 -16.66 20.23
N GLY A 15 5.15 -16.43 20.55
CA GLY A 15 4.68 -15.23 21.27
C GLY A 15 4.56 -13.96 20.43
N ARG A 16 4.74 -14.06 19.11
CA ARG A 16 4.56 -12.97 18.14
C ARG A 16 3.38 -13.28 17.24
N PHE A 17 2.67 -12.24 16.79
CA PHE A 17 1.47 -12.40 15.97
C PHE A 17 1.76 -12.04 14.52
N PHE A 18 1.25 -12.84 13.58
CA PHE A 18 1.51 -12.65 12.15
C PHE A 18 0.23 -12.79 11.34
N ALA A 19 -0.01 -11.82 10.45
CA ALA A 19 -1.08 -11.90 9.47
C ALA A 19 -0.65 -12.78 8.29
N LEU A 20 -1.49 -13.75 7.94
CA LEU A 20 -1.24 -14.75 6.90
C LEU A 20 -1.85 -14.31 5.57
N ASN A 21 -1.01 -13.84 4.65
CA ASN A 21 -1.46 -13.42 3.32
C ASN A 21 -0.57 -14.01 2.21
N GLY A 22 -1.10 -14.02 0.98
CA GLY A 22 -0.37 -14.47 -0.20
C GLY A 22 -0.15 -15.98 -0.25
N TRP A 23 -1.18 -16.77 0.05
CA TRP A 23 -1.15 -18.23 -0.10
C TRP A 23 -0.85 -18.61 -1.56
N ASP A 24 0.19 -19.42 -1.77
CA ASP A 24 0.62 -19.88 -3.10
C ASP A 24 0.38 -21.38 -3.36
N GLY A 25 -0.27 -22.08 -2.41
CA GLY A 25 -0.47 -23.53 -2.43
C GLY A 25 0.49 -24.30 -1.51
N GLU A 26 1.60 -23.67 -1.09
CA GLU A 26 2.58 -24.27 -0.18
C GLU A 26 2.79 -23.44 1.09
N CYS A 27 2.83 -22.11 0.97
CA CYS A 27 3.11 -21.18 2.05
C CYS A 27 2.36 -19.85 1.90
N TYR A 28 2.34 -19.07 2.98
CA TYR A 28 1.94 -17.67 2.95
C TYR A 28 3.18 -16.81 2.71
N SER A 29 3.29 -16.24 1.51
CA SER A 29 4.50 -15.51 1.06
C SER A 29 4.50 -14.03 1.40
N ARG A 30 3.37 -13.49 1.87
CA ARG A 30 3.17 -12.05 2.10
C ARG A 30 2.72 -11.77 3.54
N CYS A 31 3.43 -12.32 4.53
CA CYS A 31 3.07 -12.14 5.94
C CYS A 31 3.79 -10.94 6.56
N TRP A 32 3.17 -10.34 7.58
CA TRP A 32 3.77 -9.27 8.40
C TRP A 32 3.47 -9.50 9.87
N GLU A 33 4.34 -8.96 10.72
CA GLU A 33 4.14 -9.00 12.16
C GLU A 33 3.09 -7.97 12.58
N CYS A 34 2.17 -8.42 13.43
CA CYS A 34 1.07 -7.66 13.97
C CYS A 34 1.38 -7.25 15.41
N GLY A 35 1.07 -6.01 15.74
CA GLY A 35 1.10 -5.47 17.08
C GLY A 35 -0.28 -4.97 17.48
N GLU A 36 -0.46 -4.81 18.79
CA GLU A 36 -1.65 -4.22 19.42
C GLU A 36 -2.95 -4.93 19.03
N GLU A 37 -3.43 -5.80 19.92
CA GLU A 37 -4.74 -6.45 19.75
C GLU A 37 -5.82 -5.61 20.43
N LYS A 38 -6.91 -5.34 19.71
CA LYS A 38 -8.12 -4.74 20.25
C LYS A 38 -9.34 -5.49 19.73
N ASP A 39 -10.21 -5.93 20.64
CA ASP A 39 -11.47 -6.62 20.32
C ASP A 39 -11.30 -7.86 19.41
N GLY A 40 -10.20 -8.62 19.59
CA GLY A 40 -9.92 -9.84 18.82
C GLY A 40 -9.28 -9.60 17.44
N ARG A 41 -8.91 -8.34 17.16
CA ARG A 41 -8.35 -7.88 15.88
C ARG A 41 -7.02 -7.15 16.11
N PHE A 42 -6.12 -7.29 15.14
CA PHE A 42 -4.84 -6.56 15.13
C PHE A 42 -4.93 -5.38 14.18
N HIS A 43 -4.48 -4.21 14.61
CA HIS A 43 -4.59 -2.98 13.82
C HIS A 43 -3.27 -2.28 13.54
N LYS A 44 -2.15 -2.83 14.02
CA LYS A 44 -0.83 -2.21 13.87
C LYS A 44 0.18 -3.19 13.29
N ILE A 45 0.98 -2.74 12.33
CA ILE A 45 2.11 -3.50 11.80
C ILE A 45 3.35 -3.21 12.67
N ILE A 46 4.14 -4.23 12.98
CA ILE A 46 5.43 -4.07 13.66
C ILE A 46 6.56 -4.10 12.63
N GLY A 47 7.25 -2.98 12.48
CA GLY A 47 8.41 -2.84 11.60
C GLY A 47 8.07 -2.95 10.11
N VAL A 48 9.10 -3.19 9.29
CA VAL A 48 9.00 -3.27 7.81
C VAL A 48 9.32 -4.68 7.27
N ASP A 49 9.64 -5.62 8.16
CA ASP A 49 10.00 -6.97 7.77
C ASP A 49 8.79 -7.77 7.29
N THR A 50 8.96 -8.48 6.18
CA THR A 50 7.98 -9.47 5.70
C THR A 50 8.48 -10.88 5.93
N TYR A 51 7.52 -11.81 6.00
CA TYR A 51 7.78 -13.19 6.36
C TYR A 51 7.12 -14.14 5.37
N LYS A 52 7.80 -15.26 5.13
CA LYS A 52 7.23 -16.47 4.58
C LYS A 52 6.85 -17.37 5.74
N ILE A 53 5.57 -17.70 5.84
CA ILE A 53 5.06 -18.58 6.88
C ILE A 53 4.54 -19.84 6.22
N THR A 54 5.18 -20.96 6.54
CA THR A 54 4.82 -22.26 5.98
C THR A 54 4.10 -23.11 7.03
N PRO A 55 2.81 -23.47 6.81
CA PRO A 55 2.11 -24.36 7.71
C PRO A 55 2.72 -25.78 7.66
N ARG A 56 2.76 -26.43 8.81
CA ARG A 56 3.21 -27.81 9.01
C ARG A 56 2.13 -28.58 9.79
N PHE A 57 2.31 -29.89 9.88
CA PHE A 57 1.41 -30.75 10.65
C PHE A 57 1.29 -30.31 12.11
N LYS A 58 0.06 -30.44 12.66
CA LYS A 58 -0.31 -30.11 14.04
C LYS A 58 -0.15 -28.62 14.40
N ASP A 59 -0.66 -27.74 13.54
CA ASP A 59 -0.72 -26.28 13.77
C ASP A 59 0.65 -25.65 14.04
N LYS A 60 1.70 -26.26 13.49
CA LYS A 60 3.06 -25.73 13.55
C LYS A 60 3.31 -24.84 12.35
N PHE A 61 3.99 -23.73 12.58
CA PHE A 61 4.43 -22.84 11.54
C PHE A 61 5.94 -22.81 11.47
N VAL A 62 6.48 -22.80 10.27
CA VAL A 62 7.89 -22.42 10.04
C VAL A 62 7.87 -20.96 9.61
N LEU A 63 8.46 -20.12 10.45
CA LEU A 63 8.65 -18.70 10.19
C LEU A 63 10.02 -18.50 9.54
N GLU A 64 10.01 -18.04 8.30
CA GLU A 64 11.20 -17.59 7.60
C GLU A 64 11.04 -16.10 7.36
N LYS A 65 12.00 -15.29 7.80
CA LYS A 65 12.08 -13.91 7.33
C LYS A 65 12.23 -14.01 5.81
N ASN A 66 11.36 -13.33 5.06
CA ASN A 66 11.57 -13.26 3.62
C ASN A 66 12.97 -12.68 3.44
N PRO A 67 13.88 -13.35 2.71
CA PRO A 67 15.12 -12.70 2.34
C PRO A 67 14.70 -11.42 1.62
N LEU A 68 15.15 -10.27 2.15
CA LEU A 68 15.02 -9.00 1.46
C LEU A 68 15.45 -9.26 0.01
N ILE A 69 14.53 -9.18 -0.95
CA ILE A 69 14.97 -9.05 -2.33
C ILE A 69 15.51 -7.61 -2.38
N GLY A 70 16.82 -7.52 -2.59
CA GLY A 70 17.66 -6.42 -2.13
C GLY A 70 17.82 -5.28 -3.13
N THR A 71 16.84 -5.07 -4.02
CA THR A 71 16.82 -3.93 -4.92
C THR A 71 15.74 -2.94 -4.50
N SER A 72 15.89 -1.67 -4.90
CA SER A 72 14.85 -0.66 -4.70
C SER A 72 13.52 -1.08 -5.32
N ASP A 73 13.56 -1.87 -6.41
CA ASP A 73 12.37 -2.30 -7.14
C ASP A 73 11.56 -3.32 -6.33
N ASP A 74 12.24 -4.20 -5.59
CA ASP A 74 11.59 -5.19 -4.75
C ASP A 74 10.88 -4.56 -3.53
N LEU A 75 11.51 -3.56 -2.93
CA LEU A 75 10.93 -2.81 -1.83
C LEU A 75 9.76 -1.95 -2.32
N LYS A 76 9.84 -1.39 -3.53
CA LYS A 76 8.70 -0.74 -4.19
C LYS A 76 7.57 -1.73 -4.44
N GLU A 77 7.86 -2.95 -4.92
CA GLU A 77 6.84 -3.98 -5.10
C GLU A 77 6.12 -4.32 -3.79
N GLN A 78 6.86 -4.42 -2.68
CA GLN A 78 6.28 -4.62 -1.35
C GLN A 78 5.44 -3.43 -0.89
N MET A 79 5.92 -2.20 -1.06
CA MET A 79 5.16 -0.98 -0.78
C MET A 79 3.82 -0.99 -1.54
N PHE A 80 3.83 -1.29 -2.83
CA PHE A 80 2.62 -1.40 -3.64
C PHE A 80 1.66 -2.48 -3.11
N LYS A 81 2.18 -3.67 -2.75
CA LYS A 81 1.38 -4.76 -2.17
C LYS A 81 0.78 -4.40 -0.80
N SER A 82 1.50 -3.63 0.01
CA SER A 82 1.08 -3.25 1.37
C SER A 82 0.10 -2.09 1.38
N LEU A 83 0.31 -1.09 0.52
CA LEU A 83 -0.43 0.18 0.56
C LEU A 83 -1.64 0.21 -0.37
N LEU A 84 -1.68 -0.62 -1.41
CA LEU A 84 -2.85 -0.75 -2.29
C LEU A 84 -3.62 -2.02 -1.96
N PRO A 85 -4.73 -1.94 -1.20
CA PRO A 85 -5.60 -3.09 -1.04
C PRO A 85 -6.21 -3.49 -2.37
N TYR A 86 -6.43 -4.79 -2.56
CA TYR A 86 -7.12 -5.34 -3.75
C TYR A 86 -8.60 -4.91 -3.86
N MET A 87 -9.15 -4.23 -2.85
CA MET A 87 -10.56 -3.88 -2.74
C MET A 87 -10.72 -2.46 -2.18
N GLY A 88 -11.22 -1.53 -3.00
CA GLY A 88 -11.75 -0.24 -2.55
C GLY A 88 -10.70 0.82 -2.17
N GLN A 89 -10.97 1.51 -1.07
CA GLN A 89 -10.20 2.63 -0.53
C GLN A 89 -8.90 2.16 0.11
N ALA A 90 -7.82 2.93 -0.06
CA ALA A 90 -6.60 2.67 0.67
C ALA A 90 -6.72 3.17 2.12
N ASN A 91 -6.26 2.36 3.07
CA ASN A 91 -6.32 2.68 4.51
C ASN A 91 -5.32 3.77 4.94
N THR A 92 -4.43 4.20 4.05
CA THR A 92 -3.40 5.22 4.33
C THR A 92 -3.38 6.28 3.25
N ILE A 93 -2.99 7.51 3.61
CA ILE A 93 -2.91 8.62 2.65
C ILE A 93 -1.93 8.27 1.53
N SER A 94 -0.79 7.69 1.90
CA SER A 94 0.22 7.20 0.97
C SER A 94 -0.33 6.16 0.00
N GLY A 95 -1.16 5.22 0.48
CA GLY A 95 -1.84 4.26 -0.38
C GLY A 95 -2.86 4.91 -1.32
N GLU A 96 -3.61 5.89 -0.83
CA GLU A 96 -4.62 6.59 -1.62
C GLU A 96 -3.99 7.48 -2.70
N ILE A 97 -2.82 8.07 -2.40
CA ILE A 97 -1.97 8.76 -3.37
C ILE A 97 -1.53 7.79 -4.49
N LEU A 98 -1.02 6.61 -4.14
CA LEU A 98 -0.63 5.60 -5.15
C LEU A 98 -1.84 5.17 -5.99
N ARG A 99 -3.01 5.01 -5.37
CA ARG A 99 -4.26 4.64 -6.04
C ARG A 99 -4.70 5.71 -7.03
N ALA A 100 -4.63 6.99 -6.64
CA ALA A 100 -4.94 8.13 -7.50
C ALA A 100 -4.02 8.20 -8.72
N VAL A 101 -2.71 7.96 -8.55
CA VAL A 101 -1.76 7.92 -9.68
C VAL A 101 -2.07 6.76 -10.64
N GLN A 102 -2.32 5.55 -10.12
CA GLN A 102 -2.73 4.42 -10.97
C GLN A 102 -4.03 4.68 -11.72
N PHE A 103 -5.00 5.32 -11.06
CA PHE A 103 -6.27 5.69 -11.68
C PHE A 103 -6.07 6.67 -12.86
N ILE A 104 -5.22 7.68 -12.70
CA ILE A 104 -4.88 8.62 -13.78
C ILE A 104 -4.19 7.88 -14.94
N GLU A 105 -3.24 6.98 -14.65
CA GLU A 105 -2.55 6.17 -15.67
C GLU A 105 -3.53 5.33 -16.49
N GLN A 106 -4.47 4.65 -15.83
CA GLN A 106 -5.50 3.86 -16.51
C GLN A 106 -6.44 4.73 -17.36
N SER A 107 -6.72 5.94 -16.89
CA SER A 107 -7.61 6.90 -17.56
C SER A 107 -7.06 7.43 -18.88
N LEU A 108 -5.73 7.39 -19.09
CA LEU A 108 -5.10 7.69 -20.39
C LEU A 108 -5.70 6.87 -21.53
N SER A 109 -6.09 5.63 -21.25
CA SER A 109 -6.69 4.71 -22.24
C SER A 109 -8.22 4.74 -22.28
N LYS A 110 -8.88 5.16 -21.19
CA LYS A 110 -10.33 5.00 -20.97
C LYS A 110 -11.12 6.31 -20.94
N LYS A 111 -10.46 7.47 -20.94
CA LYS A 111 -11.09 8.81 -20.81
C LYS A 111 -12.03 8.92 -19.59
N ALA A 112 -11.61 8.38 -18.45
CA ALA A 112 -12.36 8.55 -17.20
C ALA A 112 -12.22 9.98 -16.65
N ASN A 113 -13.17 10.40 -15.81
CA ASN A 113 -13.07 11.66 -15.08
C ASN A 113 -12.01 11.53 -13.98
N ILE A 114 -10.93 12.30 -14.07
CA ILE A 114 -9.80 12.27 -13.13
C ILE A 114 -9.79 13.46 -12.16
N SER A 115 -10.84 14.28 -12.12
CA SER A 115 -10.85 15.51 -11.31
C SER A 115 -10.66 15.24 -9.82
N GLY A 116 -11.34 14.22 -9.28
CA GLY A 116 -11.18 13.80 -7.89
C GLY A 116 -9.76 13.36 -7.55
N ALA A 117 -9.15 12.51 -8.41
CA ALA A 117 -7.76 12.08 -8.25
C ALA A 117 -6.77 13.26 -8.26
N LEU A 118 -6.93 14.21 -9.19
CA LEU A 118 -6.07 15.40 -9.26
C LEU A 118 -6.20 16.30 -8.02
N LYS A 119 -7.43 16.45 -7.51
CA LYS A 119 -7.71 17.22 -6.30
C LYS A 119 -7.09 16.58 -5.07
N PHE A 120 -7.26 15.27 -4.91
CA PHE A 120 -6.66 14.52 -3.81
C PHE A 120 -5.13 14.62 -3.82
N LEU A 121 -4.49 14.42 -4.97
CA LEU A 121 -3.04 14.55 -5.12
C LEU A 121 -2.56 15.97 -4.80
N SER A 122 -3.29 17.01 -5.23
CA SER A 122 -2.92 18.41 -4.96
C SER A 122 -3.03 18.80 -3.49
N LEU A 123 -3.91 18.16 -2.73
CA LEU A 123 -4.05 18.40 -1.28
C LEU A 123 -2.92 17.75 -0.49
N ASN A 124 -2.48 16.56 -0.93
CA ASN A 124 -1.58 15.72 -0.15
C ASN A 124 -0.11 15.82 -0.55
N LEU A 125 0.22 16.12 -1.81
CA LEU A 125 1.59 16.36 -2.26
C LEU A 125 2.03 17.79 -1.92
N LYS A 126 3.27 17.96 -1.45
CA LYS A 126 3.81 19.28 -1.02
C LYS A 126 4.90 19.79 -1.95
N GLU A 127 5.48 18.90 -2.75
CA GLU A 127 6.55 19.19 -3.68
C GLU A 127 6.03 20.01 -4.86
N ARG A 128 6.60 21.20 -5.05
CA ARG A 128 6.22 22.11 -6.13
C ARG A 128 6.29 21.46 -7.51
N SER A 129 7.30 20.64 -7.77
CA SER A 129 7.45 19.90 -9.03
C SER A 129 6.28 18.96 -9.31
N CYS A 130 5.73 18.30 -8.29
CA CYS A 130 4.55 17.46 -8.44
C CYS A 130 3.31 18.32 -8.77
N LEU A 131 3.13 19.43 -8.04
CA LEU A 131 1.99 20.35 -8.24
C LEU A 131 2.01 20.99 -9.63
N ASP A 132 3.18 21.35 -10.14
CA ASP A 132 3.32 21.91 -11.49
C ASP A 132 2.87 20.89 -12.56
N ILE A 133 3.32 19.63 -12.48
CA ILE A 133 2.90 18.57 -13.43
C ILE A 133 1.40 18.22 -13.27
N LEU A 134 0.85 18.23 -12.06
CA LEU A 134 -0.59 18.06 -11.86
C LEU A 134 -1.40 19.16 -12.57
N GLY A 135 -0.88 20.38 -12.61
CA GLY A 135 -1.45 21.49 -13.39
C GLY A 135 -1.44 21.23 -14.89
N GLU A 136 -0.36 20.66 -15.43
CA GLU A 136 -0.26 20.24 -16.84
C GLU A 136 -1.32 19.18 -17.16
N ILE A 137 -1.41 18.14 -16.33
CA ILE A 137 -2.37 17.04 -16.49
C ILE A 137 -3.81 17.54 -16.44
N LYS A 138 -4.12 18.48 -15.53
CA LYS A 138 -5.44 19.12 -15.44
C LYS A 138 -5.82 19.83 -16.75
N ASN A 139 -4.84 20.36 -17.48
CA ASN A 139 -5.03 21.00 -18.78
C ASN A 139 -4.99 20.01 -19.96
N GLY A 140 -4.89 18.71 -19.68
CA GLY A 140 -4.87 17.64 -20.69
C GLY A 140 -3.48 17.33 -21.26
N ASP A 141 -2.41 17.87 -20.69
CA ASP A 141 -1.03 17.51 -21.06
C ASP A 141 -0.47 16.43 -20.12
N PHE A 142 -0.26 15.23 -20.67
CA PHE A 142 0.25 14.08 -19.93
C PHE A 142 1.72 13.76 -20.26
N SER A 143 2.42 14.64 -20.98
CA SER A 143 3.79 14.41 -21.45
C SER A 143 4.76 14.11 -20.30
N ASN A 144 4.53 14.69 -19.13
CA ASN A 144 5.35 14.51 -17.93
C ASN A 144 4.73 13.54 -16.90
N PHE A 145 3.67 12.80 -17.25
CA PHE A 145 2.99 11.90 -16.30
C PHE A 145 3.93 10.84 -15.70
N LEU A 146 4.83 10.25 -16.51
CA LEU A 146 5.78 9.26 -16.03
C LEU A 146 6.74 9.85 -14.97
N ALA A 147 7.15 11.11 -15.14
CA ALA A 147 7.99 11.81 -14.16
C ALA A 147 7.23 12.07 -12.85
N LEU A 148 5.95 12.46 -12.93
CA LEU A 148 5.10 12.58 -11.75
C LEU A 148 4.97 11.25 -11.01
N LYS A 149 4.67 10.16 -11.73
CA LYS A 149 4.54 8.82 -11.14
C LYS A 149 5.80 8.42 -10.39
N GLN A 150 6.97 8.57 -11.00
CA GLN A 150 8.25 8.27 -10.36
C GLN A 150 8.48 9.11 -9.09
N MET A 151 8.22 10.42 -9.15
CA MET A 151 8.39 11.30 -7.98
C MET A 151 7.45 10.91 -6.84
N VAL A 152 6.19 10.62 -7.14
CA VAL A 152 5.20 10.18 -6.15
C VAL A 152 5.61 8.85 -5.54
N GLU A 153 6.03 7.87 -6.35
CA GLU A 153 6.53 6.60 -5.84
C GLU A 153 7.72 6.80 -4.90
N ASP A 154 8.66 7.69 -5.22
CA ASP A 154 9.83 7.95 -4.37
C ASP A 154 9.47 8.68 -3.06
N ILE A 155 8.44 9.54 -3.07
CA ILE A 155 7.89 10.18 -1.87
C ILE A 155 7.25 9.13 -0.96
N VAL A 156 6.32 8.34 -1.51
CA VAL A 156 5.60 7.31 -0.76
C VAL A 156 6.56 6.23 -0.27
N PHE A 157 7.57 5.89 -1.06
CA PHE A 157 8.60 4.94 -0.66
C PHE A 157 9.34 5.39 0.59
N LYS A 158 9.76 6.66 0.67
CA LYS A 158 10.40 7.21 1.87
C LYS A 158 9.46 7.22 3.08
N GLN A 159 8.18 7.52 2.88
CA GLN A 159 7.18 7.45 3.96
C GLN A 159 7.04 6.01 4.48
N TYR A 160 6.98 5.05 3.56
CA TYR A 160 6.92 3.63 3.87
C TYR A 160 8.17 3.14 4.64
N GLU A 161 9.38 3.48 4.17
CA GLU A 161 10.63 3.12 4.86
C GLU A 161 10.73 3.72 6.27
N ASN A 162 10.21 4.94 6.46
CA ASN A 162 10.21 5.63 7.75
C ASN A 162 9.03 5.24 8.66
N ASN A 163 8.11 4.38 8.18
CA ASN A 163 6.85 4.05 8.86
C ASN A 163 6.01 5.31 9.20
N ASP A 164 6.04 6.30 8.32
CA ASP A 164 5.29 7.55 8.40
C ASP A 164 4.00 7.44 7.55
N LEU A 165 3.13 6.51 7.96
CA LEU A 165 1.91 6.17 7.24
C LEU A 165 0.69 6.72 8.01
N GLU A 166 0.16 7.84 7.52
CA GLU A 166 -1.05 8.44 8.07
C GLU A 166 -2.29 7.68 7.58
N MET A 167 -3.23 7.43 8.51
CA MET A 167 -4.51 6.80 8.19
C MET A 167 -5.33 7.69 7.26
N ASN A 168 -5.96 7.08 6.26
CA ASN A 168 -6.83 7.78 5.32
C ASN A 168 -8.30 7.57 5.64
N SER A 169 -9.09 8.64 5.56
CA SER A 169 -10.56 8.63 5.66
C SER A 169 -11.26 9.05 4.37
N ASP A 170 -10.49 9.51 3.37
CA ASP A 170 -11.02 10.18 2.19
C ASP A 170 -10.88 9.27 0.97
N ASP A 171 -11.90 9.24 0.13
CA ASP A 171 -11.85 8.57 -1.18
C ASP A 171 -11.72 9.62 -2.27
N PHE A 172 -10.68 9.53 -3.10
CA PHE A 172 -10.54 10.50 -4.19
C PHE A 172 -11.71 10.43 -5.18
N GLU A 173 -12.40 9.30 -5.31
CA GLU A 173 -13.54 9.15 -6.22
C GLU A 173 -14.75 9.97 -5.77
N ASP A 174 -14.87 10.24 -4.47
CA ASP A 174 -15.90 11.10 -3.87
C ASP A 174 -15.57 12.60 -4.02
N MET A 175 -14.35 12.93 -4.45
CA MET A 175 -13.88 14.31 -4.62
C MET A 175 -14.15 14.93 -6.00
N ASN A 176 -14.78 14.17 -6.90
CA ASN A 176 -15.09 14.62 -8.26
C ASN A 176 -15.91 15.92 -8.25
N ASP A 177 -15.52 16.88 -9.10
CA ASP A 177 -16.28 18.11 -9.37
C ASP A 177 -17.51 17.86 -10.27
#